data_AF-A0AA35Z2R4-F1
#
_entry.id   AF-A0AA35Z2R4-F1
#
_cell.length_a   1.000
_cell.length_b   1.000
_cell.length_c   1.000
_cell.angle_alpha   90.00
_cell.angle_beta   90.00
_cell.angle_gamma   90.00
#
_symmetry.space_group_name_H-M   'P 1'
#
loop_
_entity.id
_entity.type
_entity.pdbx_description
1 polymer ?
#
loop_
_entity_poly.entity_id
_entity_poly.type
_entity_poly.pdbx_seq_one_letter_code
_entity_poly.pdbx_strand_id
1 'polypeptide(L)'
;MTNEEIPMDDRYKMFDQKATEAMKFHPYVQVFEKLEFLFFPMKKQKHYYLLCINIKKLSVVLIDSHKERPNVKIEYELLTRSLVMERGLKKAFDLLTNEISVFKIKWWLKNNFEENVVALMRHMECFEGQTQSSWDCDIKNDQKQ
;
A
#
# COMPACT_ATOMS: atom_id res chain seq x y z
N MET A 1 -6.48 0.32 22.11
CA MET A 1 -6.34 1.58 21.36
C MET A 1 -6.19 1.25 19.90
N THR A 2 -7.14 1.65 19.05
CA THR A 2 -6.95 1.61 17.61
C THR A 2 -6.03 2.78 17.23
N ASN A 3 -5.20 2.62 16.20
CA ASN A 3 -4.27 3.68 15.74
C ASN A 3 -4.99 4.97 15.26
N GLU A 4 -6.32 5.02 15.33
CA GLU A 4 -7.16 6.14 14.89
C GLU A 4 -7.27 7.25 15.97
N GLU A 5 -6.94 6.96 17.23
CA GLU A 5 -6.96 7.93 18.35
C GLU A 5 -5.64 8.71 18.52
N ILE A 6 -4.60 8.35 17.77
CA ILE A 6 -3.25 8.95 17.87
C ILE A 6 -3.16 10.19 16.97
N PRO A 7 -2.64 11.34 17.47
CA PRO A 7 -2.42 12.54 16.65
C PRO A 7 -1.60 12.25 15.40
N MET A 8 -1.88 12.98 14.32
CA MET A 8 -1.28 12.72 13.01
C MET A 8 0.26 12.79 13.01
N ASP A 9 0.83 13.78 13.70
CA ASP A 9 2.28 13.94 13.82
C ASP A 9 2.94 12.80 14.61
N ASP A 10 2.24 12.23 15.57
CA ASP A 10 2.75 11.09 16.35
C ASP A 10 2.66 9.79 15.54
N ARG A 11 1.61 9.63 14.72
CA ARG A 11 1.52 8.53 13.74
C ARG A 11 2.67 8.60 12.73
N TYR A 12 3.05 9.80 12.30
CA TYR A 12 4.20 10.02 11.44
C TYR A 12 5.52 9.57 12.09
N LYS A 13 5.79 10.02 13.32
CA LYS A 13 7.00 9.61 14.07
C LYS A 13 7.06 8.10 14.27
N MET A 14 5.92 7.48 14.61
CA MET A 14 5.83 6.03 14.77
C MET A 14 6.10 5.27 13.47
N PHE A 15 5.56 5.75 12.34
CA PHE A 15 5.83 5.15 11.04
C PHE A 15 7.32 5.24 10.69
N ASP A 16 7.90 6.44 10.78
CA ASP A 16 9.30 6.63 10.40
C ASP A 16 10.25 5.82 11.30
N GLN A 17 9.99 5.77 12.60
CA GLN A 17 10.75 4.95 13.54
C GLN A 17 10.70 3.47 13.16
N LYS A 18 9.50 2.91 12.94
CA LYS A 18 9.33 1.49 12.58
C LYS A 18 9.95 1.16 11.22
N ALA A 19 9.79 2.04 10.24
CA ALA A 19 10.42 1.89 8.93
C ALA A 19 11.95 1.88 9.06
N THR A 20 12.52 2.82 9.85
CA THR A 20 13.95 2.88 10.15
C THR A 20 14.44 1.60 10.80
N GLU A 21 13.73 1.11 11.81
CA GLU A 21 14.07 -0.13 12.51
C GLU A 21 14.06 -1.34 11.57
N ALA A 22 13.01 -1.49 10.74
CA ALA A 22 12.93 -2.59 9.77
C ALA A 22 14.11 -2.58 8.79
N MET A 23 14.50 -1.41 8.30
CA MET A 23 15.61 -1.28 7.35
C MET A 23 17.00 -1.53 7.94
N LYS A 24 17.19 -1.36 9.26
CA LYS A 24 18.47 -1.71 9.92
C LYS A 24 18.84 -3.17 9.71
N PHE A 25 17.83 -4.06 9.64
CA PHE A 25 18.03 -5.49 9.43
C PHE A 25 18.15 -5.88 7.95
N HIS A 26 17.94 -4.94 7.02
CA HIS A 26 17.93 -5.19 5.58
C HIS A 26 18.82 -4.16 4.84
N PRO A 27 20.16 -4.35 4.82
CA PRO A 27 21.10 -3.39 4.27
C PRO A 27 20.87 -3.05 2.79
N TYR A 28 20.29 -3.97 2.00
CA TYR A 28 19.93 -3.74 0.60
C TYR A 28 18.74 -2.78 0.41
N VAL A 29 17.91 -2.60 1.44
CA VAL A 29 16.74 -1.71 1.44
C VAL A 29 17.13 -0.27 1.84
N GLN A 30 18.35 -0.06 2.34
CA GLN A 30 18.84 1.27 2.74
C GLN A 30 18.96 2.26 1.57
N VAL A 31 18.96 1.78 0.33
CA VAL A 31 18.98 2.61 -0.87
C VAL A 31 17.62 2.54 -1.55
N PHE A 32 16.67 3.35 -1.08
CA PHE A 32 15.33 3.40 -1.67
C PHE A 32 15.35 3.73 -3.17
N GLU A 33 16.36 4.43 -3.67
CA GLU A 33 16.53 4.74 -5.10
C GLU A 33 16.70 3.49 -5.98
N LYS A 34 17.10 2.36 -5.39
CA LYS A 34 17.22 1.06 -6.08
C LYS A 34 15.93 0.25 -6.04
N LEU A 35 14.95 0.64 -5.22
CA LEU A 35 13.67 -0.05 -5.11
C LEU A 35 12.79 0.32 -6.30
N GLU A 36 12.10 -0.68 -6.86
CA GLU A 36 11.11 -0.46 -7.90
C GLU A 36 9.71 -0.27 -7.30
N PHE A 37 9.37 -1.12 -6.33
CA PHE A 37 8.08 -1.13 -5.66
C PHE A 37 8.24 -0.96 -4.15
N LEU A 38 7.32 -0.20 -3.55
CA LEU A 38 7.03 -0.24 -2.14
C LEU A 38 5.60 -0.74 -1.94
N PHE A 39 5.45 -1.72 -1.07
CA PHE A 39 4.16 -2.30 -0.72
C PHE A 39 3.85 -1.95 0.73
N PHE A 40 2.75 -1.22 0.94
CA PHE A 40 2.25 -0.87 2.26
C PHE A 40 0.96 -1.64 2.51
N PRO A 41 1.01 -2.75 3.28
CA PRO A 41 -0.18 -3.41 3.75
C PRO A 41 -0.86 -2.51 4.79
N MET A 42 -2.02 -1.97 4.43
CA MET A 42 -2.75 -1.02 5.25
C MET A 42 -3.92 -1.71 5.94
N LYS A 43 -4.25 -1.21 7.13
CA LYS A 43 -5.42 -1.65 7.89
C LYS A 43 -6.24 -0.44 8.30
N LYS A 44 -7.54 -0.48 8.01
CA LYS A 44 -8.53 0.45 8.56
C LYS A 44 -9.66 -0.36 9.18
N GLN A 45 -9.87 -0.19 10.48
CA GLN A 45 -10.80 -1.03 11.26
C GLN A 45 -10.56 -2.55 11.05
N LYS A 46 -11.50 -3.26 10.41
CA LYS A 46 -11.42 -4.70 10.09
C LYS A 46 -11.10 -4.96 8.61
N HIS A 47 -10.65 -3.95 7.88
CA HIS A 47 -10.39 -4.06 6.45
C HIS A 47 -8.90 -3.92 6.16
N TYR A 48 -8.40 -4.74 5.25
CA TYR A 48 -7.03 -4.70 4.76
C TYR A 48 -7.00 -4.42 3.26
N TYR A 49 -6.09 -3.54 2.87
CA TYR A 49 -5.89 -3.15 1.49
C TYR A 49 -4.40 -2.87 1.24
N LEU A 50 -3.98 -2.91 -0.02
CA LEU A 50 -2.60 -2.66 -0.40
C LEU A 50 -2.47 -1.29 -1.03
N LEU A 51 -1.58 -0.47 -0.49
CA LEU A 51 -1.08 0.70 -1.22
C LEU A 51 0.28 0.33 -1.82
N CYS A 52 0.37 0.33 -3.14
CA CYS A 52 1.60 0.07 -3.88
C CYS A 52 2.12 1.37 -4.50
N ILE A 53 3.39 1.68 -4.26
CA ILE A 53 4.10 2.79 -4.92
C ILE A 53 5.11 2.18 -5.88
N ASN A 54 4.97 2.48 -7.18
CA ASN A 54 6.02 2.23 -8.15
C ASN A 54 6.91 3.48 -8.25
N ILE A 55 8.12 3.39 -7.69
CA ILE A 55 9.07 4.49 -7.64
C ILE A 55 9.60 4.85 -9.03
N LYS A 56 9.78 3.86 -9.91
CA LYS A 56 10.31 4.09 -11.27
C LYS A 56 9.30 4.79 -12.17
N LYS A 57 8.03 4.37 -12.10
CA LYS A 57 6.93 4.93 -12.91
C LYS A 57 6.25 6.13 -12.24
N LEU A 58 6.65 6.47 -11.01
CA LEU A 58 6.02 7.50 -10.19
C LEU A 58 4.51 7.30 -10.08
N SER A 59 4.05 6.06 -9.91
CA SER A 59 2.61 5.75 -9.89
C SER A 59 2.21 5.12 -8.57
N VAL A 60 0.98 5.38 -8.14
CA VAL A 60 0.44 4.86 -6.90
C VAL A 60 -0.84 4.12 -7.16
N VAL A 61 -0.88 2.87 -6.71
CA VAL A 61 -1.98 1.94 -6.94
C VAL A 61 -2.54 1.50 -5.60
N LEU A 62 -3.84 1.66 -5.43
CA LEU A 62 -4.60 1.09 -4.33
C LEU A 62 -5.26 -0.21 -4.83
N ILE A 63 -4.89 -1.34 -4.25
CA ILE A 63 -5.49 -2.65 -4.54
C ILE A 63 -6.34 -3.05 -3.33
N ASP A 64 -7.63 -3.22 -3.57
CA ASP A 64 -8.62 -3.46 -2.53
C ASP A 64 -9.63 -4.53 -2.96
N SER A 65 -9.80 -5.56 -2.11
CA SER A 65 -10.74 -6.67 -2.27
C SER A 65 -12.15 -6.38 -1.74
N HIS A 66 -12.40 -5.19 -1.18
CA HIS A 66 -13.69 -4.77 -0.62
C HIS A 66 -14.39 -3.70 -1.47
N LYS A 67 -15.70 -3.86 -1.62
CA LYS A 67 -16.53 -3.06 -2.55
C LYS A 67 -16.50 -1.56 -2.25
N GLU A 68 -16.47 -1.22 -0.96
CA GLU A 68 -16.38 0.16 -0.49
C GLU A 68 -14.93 0.60 -0.41
N ARG A 69 -14.64 1.75 -1.02
CA ARG A 69 -13.29 2.29 -1.11
C ARG A 69 -12.90 3.00 0.18
N PRO A 70 -11.72 2.72 0.75
CA PRO A 70 -11.18 3.54 1.80
C PRO A 70 -10.77 4.90 1.24
N ASN A 71 -11.11 5.97 1.97
CA ASN A 71 -10.45 7.25 1.77
C ASN A 71 -9.04 7.14 2.37
N VAL A 72 -8.03 7.11 1.50
CA VAL A 72 -6.60 6.90 1.81
C VAL A 72 -5.73 8.13 1.52
N LYS A 73 -6.34 9.28 1.19
CA LYS A 73 -5.60 10.48 0.75
C LYS A 73 -4.60 10.93 1.82
N ILE A 74 -5.02 10.93 3.09
CA ILE A 74 -4.18 11.34 4.22
C ILE A 74 -3.02 10.36 4.40
N GLU A 75 -3.30 9.05 4.42
CA GLU A 75 -2.27 8.01 4.55
C GLU A 75 -1.25 8.09 3.42
N TYR A 76 -1.71 8.34 2.19
CA TYR A 76 -0.85 8.54 1.03
C TYR A 76 0.05 9.77 1.15
N GLU A 77 -0.52 10.92 1.51
CA GLU A 77 0.23 12.16 1.73
C GLU A 77 1.29 11.97 2.83
N LEU A 78 0.93 11.29 3.92
CA LEU A 78 1.85 11.00 5.03
C LEU A 78 3.01 10.09 4.61
N LEU A 79 2.72 8.99 3.91
CA LEU A 79 3.73 8.06 3.41
C LEU A 79 4.70 8.76 2.44
N THR A 80 4.14 9.52 1.49
CA THR A 80 4.94 10.23 0.49
C THR A 80 5.80 11.30 1.15
N ARG A 81 5.25 12.06 2.10
CA ARG A 81 6.00 13.06 2.88
C ARG A 81 7.15 12.42 3.64
N SER A 82 6.94 11.28 4.29
CA SER A 82 8.01 10.55 5.00
C SER A 82 9.12 10.08 4.03
N LEU A 83 8.75 9.54 2.87
CA LEU A 83 9.72 9.13 1.84
C LEU A 83 10.55 10.31 1.30
N VAL A 84 9.94 11.48 1.11
CA VAL A 84 10.63 12.67 0.60
C VAL A 84 11.49 13.33 1.68
N MET A 85 10.89 13.66 2.82
CA MET A 85 11.52 14.51 3.84
C MET A 85 12.56 13.76 4.67
N GLU A 86 12.28 12.53 5.09
CA GLU A 86 13.18 11.79 5.98
C GLU A 86 14.14 10.86 5.22
N ARG A 87 13.74 10.43 4.02
CA ARG A 87 14.49 9.42 3.25
C ARG A 87 15.16 9.99 2.00
N GLY A 88 15.01 11.28 1.74
CA GLY A 88 15.69 11.96 0.64
C GLY A 88 15.29 11.47 -0.74
N LEU A 89 14.14 10.78 -0.87
CA LEU A 89 13.67 10.28 -2.15
C LEU A 89 13.10 11.42 -2.98
N LYS A 90 13.96 12.22 -3.62
CA LYS A 90 13.54 13.40 -4.40
C LYS A 90 12.48 13.07 -5.45
N LYS A 91 12.58 11.87 -6.06
CA LYS A 91 11.59 11.34 -7.00
C LYS A 91 10.19 11.17 -6.38
N ALA A 92 10.07 10.96 -5.07
CA ALA A 92 8.77 10.89 -4.41
C ALA A 92 8.09 12.26 -4.27
N PHE A 93 8.76 13.38 -4.57
CA PHE A 93 8.09 14.68 -4.57
C PHE A 93 7.01 14.73 -5.66
N ASP A 94 7.31 14.18 -6.84
CA ASP A 94 6.35 14.08 -7.95
C ASP A 94 5.17 13.15 -7.63
N LEU A 95 5.32 12.24 -6.66
CA LEU A 95 4.21 11.42 -6.18
C LEU A 95 3.16 12.28 -5.47
N LEU A 96 3.53 13.37 -4.77
CA LEU A 96 2.58 14.22 -4.05
C LEU A 96 1.47 14.81 -4.94
N THR A 97 1.77 14.98 -6.22
CA THR A 97 0.83 15.53 -7.22
C THR A 97 0.07 14.47 -8.01
N ASN A 98 0.41 13.20 -7.86
CA ASN A 98 -0.15 12.13 -8.67
C ASN A 98 -1.45 11.57 -8.10
N GLU A 99 -2.39 11.27 -8.99
CA GLU A 99 -3.63 10.61 -8.63
C GLU A 99 -3.40 9.15 -8.25
N ILE A 100 -4.10 8.70 -7.20
CA ILE A 100 -4.08 7.31 -6.77
C ILE A 100 -4.99 6.49 -7.70
N SER A 101 -4.40 5.56 -8.44
CA SER A 101 -5.14 4.61 -9.27
C SER A 101 -5.77 3.53 -8.39
N VAL A 102 -7.10 3.43 -8.37
CA VAL A 102 -7.81 2.44 -7.57
C VAL A 102 -8.21 1.24 -8.43
N PHE A 103 -7.56 0.10 -8.21
CA PHE A 103 -7.85 -1.11 -8.96
C PHE A 103 -9.16 -1.72 -8.47
N LYS A 104 -10.14 -1.79 -9.38
CA LYS A 104 -11.37 -2.58 -9.15
C LYS A 104 -11.05 -4.05 -9.42
N ILE A 105 -11.08 -4.88 -8.39
CA ILE A 105 -10.88 -6.32 -8.52
C ILE A 105 -12.19 -6.97 -8.96
N LYS A 106 -12.10 -7.96 -9.86
CA LYS A 106 -13.28 -8.61 -10.46
C LYS A 106 -13.96 -9.59 -9.50
N TRP A 107 -13.21 -10.15 -8.56
CA TRP A 107 -13.70 -11.00 -7.49
C TRP A 107 -13.73 -10.19 -6.20
N TRP A 108 -14.91 -10.09 -5.59
CA TRP A 108 -15.08 -9.45 -4.29
C TRP A 108 -15.20 -10.57 -3.26
N LEU A 109 -14.39 -10.54 -2.21
CA LEU A 109 -14.56 -11.47 -1.11
C LEU A 109 -15.83 -11.07 -0.33
N LYS A 110 -16.66 -12.05 0.02
CA LYS A 110 -17.81 -11.83 0.91
C LYS A 110 -17.27 -11.57 2.32
N ASN A 111 -16.94 -10.33 2.67
CA ASN A 111 -16.74 -9.81 4.04
C ASN A 111 -16.06 -10.73 5.08
N ASN A 112 -15.17 -11.65 4.66
CA ASN A 112 -14.45 -12.55 5.53
C ASN A 112 -13.05 -11.97 5.77
N PHE A 113 -12.80 -11.59 7.02
CA PHE A 113 -11.56 -10.94 7.45
C PHE A 113 -10.30 -11.73 7.10
N GLU A 114 -10.35 -13.06 7.24
CA GLU A 114 -9.23 -13.96 6.96
C GLU A 114 -8.89 -13.99 5.46
N GLU A 115 -9.92 -14.03 4.61
CA GLU A 115 -9.75 -14.01 3.15
C GLU A 115 -9.12 -12.70 2.67
N ASN A 116 -9.44 -11.56 3.32
CA ASN A 116 -8.86 -10.26 2.98
C ASN A 116 -7.34 -10.21 3.21
N VAL A 117 -6.84 -10.86 4.26
CA VAL A 117 -5.38 -10.92 4.52
C VAL A 117 -4.68 -11.83 3.53
N VAL A 118 -5.29 -12.96 3.17
CA VAL A 118 -4.74 -13.87 2.14
C VAL A 118 -4.71 -13.18 0.77
N ALA A 119 -5.80 -12.48 0.41
CA ALA A 119 -5.86 -11.65 -0.80
C ALA A 119 -4.75 -10.59 -0.81
N LEU A 120 -4.56 -9.88 0.29
CA LEU A 120 -3.50 -8.89 0.44
C LEU A 120 -2.11 -9.50 0.17
N MET A 121 -1.80 -10.64 0.80
CA MET A 121 -0.53 -11.33 0.61
C MET A 121 -0.34 -11.77 -0.85
N ARG A 122 -1.40 -12.30 -1.49
CA ARG A 122 -1.35 -12.70 -2.90
C ARG A 122 -1.15 -11.50 -3.84
N HIS A 123 -1.74 -10.35 -3.54
CA HIS A 123 -1.49 -9.13 -4.30
C HIS A 123 -0.02 -8.68 -4.19
N MET A 124 0.58 -8.79 -3.01
CA MET A 124 2.00 -8.48 -2.83
C MET A 124 2.91 -9.47 -3.60
N GLU A 125 2.50 -10.73 -3.72
CA GLU A 125 3.24 -11.75 -4.45
C GLU A 125 3.16 -11.58 -5.97
N CYS A 126 1.99 -11.22 -6.51
CA CYS A 126 1.75 -11.21 -7.96
C CYS A 126 1.84 -9.83 -8.63
N PHE A 127 1.87 -8.74 -7.86
CA PHE A 127 1.91 -7.40 -8.44
C PHE A 127 3.30 -7.02 -8.93
N GLU A 128 3.41 -6.80 -10.22
CA GLU A 128 4.63 -6.44 -10.95
C GLU A 128 4.45 -5.10 -11.69
N GLY A 129 3.46 -4.29 -11.31
CA GLY A 129 3.18 -3.00 -11.95
C GLY A 129 2.27 -3.11 -13.18
N GLN A 130 1.41 -4.13 -13.21
CA GLN A 130 0.33 -4.29 -14.19
C GLN A 130 -0.65 -3.10 -14.13
N THR A 131 -1.39 -2.86 -15.21
CA THR A 131 -2.53 -1.93 -15.20
C THR A 131 -3.79 -2.62 -14.69
N GLN A 132 -4.83 -1.85 -14.36
CA GLN A 132 -6.10 -2.39 -13.90
C GLN A 132 -6.71 -3.42 -14.88
N SER A 133 -6.61 -3.18 -16.19
CA SER A 133 -7.19 -4.08 -17.20
C SER A 133 -6.45 -5.42 -17.28
N SER A 134 -5.14 -5.41 -17.01
CA SER A 134 -4.27 -6.60 -16.99
C SER A 134 -4.10 -7.21 -15.60
N TRP A 135 -4.73 -6.65 -14.55
CA TRP A 135 -4.58 -7.15 -13.19
C TRP A 135 -5.40 -8.43 -12.99
N ASP A 136 -4.68 -9.54 -12.85
CA ASP A 136 -5.19 -10.83 -12.41
C ASP A 136 -4.15 -11.45 -11.48
N CYS A 137 -4.60 -12.02 -10.38
CA CYS A 137 -3.72 -12.71 -9.41
C CYS A 137 -4.17 -14.15 -9.17
N ASP A 138 -4.94 -14.69 -10.12
CA ASP A 138 -5.44 -16.06 -10.19
C ASP A 138 -6.29 -16.50 -8.98
N ILE A 139 -6.77 -15.54 -8.19
CA ILE A 139 -7.78 -15.81 -7.18
C ILE A 139 -9.10 -16.00 -7.90
N LYS A 140 -9.56 -17.25 -7.93
CA LYS A 140 -10.87 -17.60 -8.47
C LYS A 140 -11.95 -17.19 -7.47
N ASN A 141 -13.05 -16.65 -7.97
CA ASN A 141 -14.27 -16.57 -7.20
C ASN A 141 -14.70 -18.00 -6.86
N ASP A 142 -14.55 -18.43 -5.61
CA ASP A 142 -15.21 -19.62 -5.07
C ASP A 142 -16.72 -19.35 -4.87
N GLN A 143 -17.36 -18.76 -5.87
CA GLN A 143 -18.82 -18.81 -6.00
C GLN A 143 -19.16 -20.24 -6.43
N LYS A 144 -19.11 -21.17 -5.47
CA LYS A 144 -19.86 -22.43 -5.60
C LYS A 144 -21.32 -22.05 -5.88
N GLN A 145 -21.81 -22.51 -7.02
CA GLN A 145 -23.21 -22.49 -7.45
C GLN A 145 -24.11 -23.14 -6.39
#